data_AF-A0A832CQC8-F1
#
_entry.id   AF-A0A832CQC8-F1
#
_cell.length_a   1.000
_cell.length_b   1.000
_cell.length_c   1.000
_cell.angle_alpha   90.00
_cell.angle_beta   90.00
_cell.angle_gamma   90.00
#
_symmetry.space_group_name_H-M   'P 1'
#
loop_
_entity.id
_entity.type
_entity.pdbx_description
1 polymer ?
#
loop_
_entity_poly.entity_id
_entity_poly.type
_entity_poly.pdbx_seq_one_letter_code
_entity_poly.pdbx_strand_id
1 'polypeptide(L)'
;MEERIVKFISALRAAGVRISLAETADAMRAVDTLGVRDKNAFRHSLRATLVKDAAGLPVFDELFPLFFGEAGAPPLVNLSDDLTPEEGKMLAEAL
;
A
#
# COMPACT_ATOMS: atom_id res chain seq x y z
N MET A 1 1.70 8.27 -7.25
CA MET A 1 0.47 7.55 -6.87
C MET A 1 0.68 6.04 -6.94
N GLU A 2 1.16 5.51 -8.07
CA GLU A 2 1.52 4.10 -8.25
C GLU A 2 2.36 3.52 -7.10
N GLU A 3 3.47 4.16 -6.73
CA GLU A 3 4.31 3.70 -5.60
C GLU A 3 3.52 3.58 -4.29
N ARG A 4 2.58 4.51 -4.03
CA ARG A 4 1.73 4.48 -2.84
C ARG A 4 0.72 3.33 -2.89
N ILE A 5 0.22 3.00 -4.08
CA ILE A 5 -0.65 1.81 -4.29
C ILE A 5 0.15 0.53 -4.04
N VAL A 6 1.39 0.43 -4.56
CA VAL A 6 2.26 -0.72 -4.32
C VAL A 6 2.53 -0.89 -2.81
N LYS A 7 2.85 0.20 -2.11
CA LYS A 7 3.06 0.17 -0.65
C LYS A 7 1.78 -0.24 0.10
N PHE A 8 0.61 0.25 -0.32
CA PHE A 8 -0.67 -0.16 0.24
C PHE A 8 -0.94 -1.66 0.04
N ILE A 9 -0.69 -2.19 -1.15
CA ILE A 9 -0.84 -3.63 -1.44
C ILE A 9 0.12 -4.46 -0.58
N SER A 10 1.36 -4.01 -0.40
CA SER A 10 2.33 -4.66 0.50
C SER A 10 1.83 -4.67 1.95
N ALA A 11 1.25 -3.57 2.43
CA ALA A 11 0.68 -3.50 3.78
C ALA A 11 -0.54 -4.44 3.95
N LEU A 12 -1.43 -4.50 2.96
CA LEU A 12 -2.55 -5.45 2.96
C LEU A 12 -2.07 -6.90 3.03
N ARG A 13 -1.04 -7.26 2.25
CA ARG A 13 -0.43 -8.59 2.29
C ARG A 13 0.19 -8.90 3.65
N ALA A 14 0.93 -7.95 4.23
CA ALA A 14 1.53 -8.08 5.56
C ALA A 14 0.47 -8.24 6.66
N ALA A 15 -0.69 -7.61 6.49
CA ALA A 15 -1.86 -7.74 7.38
C ALA A 15 -2.72 -9.00 7.09
N GLY A 16 -2.28 -9.89 6.20
CA GLY A 16 -2.92 -11.18 5.95
C GLY A 16 -3.93 -11.22 4.81
N VAL A 17 -4.14 -10.11 4.08
CA VAL A 17 -4.99 -10.13 2.88
C VAL A 17 -4.26 -10.83 1.74
N ARG A 18 -4.86 -11.90 1.21
CA ARG A 18 -4.29 -12.65 0.08
C ARG A 18 -4.51 -11.85 -1.21
N ILE A 19 -3.41 -11.39 -1.80
CA ILE A 19 -3.41 -10.63 -3.05
C ILE A 19 -2.37 -11.22 -4.01
N SER A 20 -2.83 -11.71 -5.15
CA SER A 20 -2.03 -12.22 -6.27
C SER A 20 -1.45 -11.08 -7.13
N LEU A 21 -0.55 -11.45 -8.05
CA LEU A 21 -0.04 -10.51 -9.06
C LEU A 21 -1.13 -10.06 -10.04
N ALA A 22 -2.08 -10.95 -10.39
CA ALA A 22 -3.19 -10.63 -11.28
C ALA A 22 -4.08 -9.52 -10.70
N GLU A 23 -4.41 -9.62 -9.41
CA GLU A 23 -5.23 -8.61 -8.70
C GLU A 23 -4.48 -7.28 -8.55
N THR A 24 -3.16 -7.33 -8.38
CA THR A 24 -2.32 -6.13 -8.40
C THR A 24 -2.40 -5.44 -9.77
N ALA A 25 -2.28 -6.21 -10.86
CA ALA A 25 -2.39 -5.67 -12.22
C ALA A 25 -3.81 -5.13 -12.53
N ASP A 26 -4.85 -5.80 -12.04
CA ASP A 26 -6.24 -5.31 -12.14
C ASP A 26 -6.42 -3.98 -11.40
N ALA A 27 -5.87 -3.85 -10.20
CA ALA A 27 -5.91 -2.61 -9.43
C ALA A 27 -5.26 -1.45 -10.17
N MET A 28 -4.07 -1.67 -10.74
CA MET A 28 -3.38 -0.66 -11.55
C MET A 28 -4.22 -0.22 -12.75
N ARG A 29 -4.75 -1.17 -13.54
CA ARG A 29 -5.64 -0.86 -14.67
C ARG A 29 -6.90 -0.11 -14.26
N ALA A 30 -7.52 -0.48 -13.15
CA ALA A 30 -8.73 0.16 -12.65
C ALA A 30 -8.45 1.61 -12.24
N VAL A 31 -7.30 1.87 -11.62
CA VAL A 31 -6.87 3.23 -11.27
C VAL A 31 -6.53 4.06 -12.51
N ASP A 32 -5.87 3.48 -13.51
CA ASP A 32 -5.60 4.18 -14.77
C ASP A 32 -6.89 4.56 -15.52
N THR A 33 -7.91 3.71 -15.43
CA THR A 33 -9.19 3.92 -16.11
C THR A 33 -10.08 4.93 -15.38
N LEU A 34 -10.18 4.83 -14.06
CA LEU A 34 -11.12 5.64 -13.25
C LEU A 34 -10.47 6.90 -12.67
N GLY A 35 -9.15 6.95 -12.62
CA GLY A 35 -8.39 8.01 -11.99
C GLY A 35 -8.53 8.04 -10.46
N VAL A 36 -8.04 9.13 -9.87
CA VAL A 36 -7.97 9.32 -8.39
C VAL A 36 -8.70 10.56 -7.89
N ARG A 37 -9.42 11.26 -8.78
CA ARG A 37 -10.12 12.51 -8.45
C ARG A 37 -11.34 12.29 -7.56
N ASP A 38 -12.14 11.27 -7.90
CA ASP A 38 -13.23 10.82 -7.06
C ASP A 38 -12.67 9.79 -6.05
N LYS A 39 -12.58 10.22 -4.79
CA LYS A 39 -12.05 9.41 -3.69
C LYS A 39 -12.87 8.14 -3.45
N ASN A 40 -14.20 8.19 -3.66
CA ASN A 40 -15.06 7.02 -3.50
C ASN A 40 -14.85 6.06 -4.65
N ALA A 41 -14.81 6.54 -5.90
CA ALA A 41 -14.52 5.70 -7.05
C ALA A 41 -13.15 5.03 -6.94
N PHE A 42 -12.13 5.78 -6.52
CA PHE A 42 -10.77 5.26 -6.27
C PHE A 42 -10.73 4.21 -5.15
N ARG A 43 -11.42 4.46 -4.03
CA ARG A 43 -11.53 3.47 -2.94
C ARG A 43 -12.23 2.20 -3.41
N HIS A 44 -13.36 2.34 -4.11
CA HIS A 44 -14.13 1.21 -4.58
C HIS A 44 -13.40 0.39 -5.63
N SER A 45 -12.63 1.02 -6.53
CA SER A 45 -11.84 0.32 -7.54
C SER A 45 -10.79 -0.57 -6.88
N LEU A 46 -10.00 -0.02 -5.97
CA LEU A 46 -9.00 -0.78 -5.21
C LEU A 46 -9.63 -1.90 -4.38
N ARG A 47 -10.74 -1.65 -3.69
CA ARG A 47 -11.44 -2.68 -2.91
C ARG A 47 -11.93 -3.82 -3.79
N ALA A 48 -12.52 -3.52 -4.95
CA ALA A 48 -13.06 -4.51 -5.88
C ALA A 48 -11.98 -5.37 -6.53
N THR A 49 -10.82 -4.78 -6.82
CA THR A 49 -9.71 -5.51 -7.46
C THR A 49 -8.88 -6.29 -6.46
N LEU A 50 -8.68 -5.79 -5.24
CA LEU A 50 -7.73 -6.36 -4.27
C LEU A 50 -8.35 -7.30 -3.23
N VAL A 51 -9.66 -7.20 -2.93
CA VAL A 51 -10.27 -8.00 -1.86
C VAL A 51 -11.30 -8.99 -2.41
N LYS A 52 -11.00 -10.29 -2.32
CA LYS A 52 -11.85 -11.37 -2.88
C LYS A 52 -12.62 -12.18 -1.86
N ASP A 53 -12.30 -12.04 -0.59
CA ASP A 53 -13.06 -12.64 0.50
C ASP A 53 -13.53 -11.57 1.49
N ALA A 54 -14.64 -11.86 2.17
CA ALA A 54 -15.22 -10.92 3.14
C ALA A 54 -14.27 -10.65 4.32
N ALA A 55 -13.36 -11.58 4.61
CA ALA A 55 -12.38 -11.48 5.69
C ALA A 55 -11.34 -10.37 5.44
N GLY A 56 -11.02 -10.05 4.18
CA GLY A 56 -10.12 -8.94 3.85
C GLY A 56 -10.75 -7.54 3.96
N LEU A 57 -12.09 -7.44 4.08
CA LEU A 57 -12.78 -6.16 4.07
C LEU A 57 -12.44 -5.27 5.28
N PRO A 58 -12.44 -5.76 6.53
CA PRO A 58 -12.10 -4.92 7.68
C PRO A 58 -10.67 -4.37 7.59
N VAL A 59 -9.70 -5.21 7.18
CA VAL A 59 -8.29 -4.82 7.02
C VAL A 59 -8.14 -3.75 5.94
N PHE A 60 -8.84 -3.89 4.81
CA PHE A 60 -8.84 -2.87 3.77
C PHE A 60 -9.38 -1.53 4.29
N ASP A 61 -10.52 -1.56 4.97
CA ASP A 61 -11.19 -0.35 5.46
C ASP A 61 -10.38 0.37 6.55
N GLU A 62 -9.62 -0.38 7.35
CA GLU A 62 -8.67 0.16 8.33
C GLU A 62 -7.44 0.79 7.68
N LEU A 63 -6.81 0.10 6.72
CA LEU A 63 -5.55 0.56 6.13
C LEU A 63 -5.76 1.66 5.08
N PHE A 64 -6.85 1.66 4.32
CA PHE A 64 -7.04 2.60 3.21
C PHE A 64 -6.89 4.08 3.63
N PRO A 65 -7.54 4.56 4.72
CA PRO A 65 -7.36 5.93 5.19
C PRO A 65 -5.92 6.27 5.58
N LEU A 66 -5.13 5.30 6.03
CA LEU A 66 -3.72 5.52 6.38
C LEU A 66 -2.85 5.81 5.16
N PHE A 67 -3.22 5.33 3.97
CA PHE A 67 -2.48 5.59 2.73
C PHE A 67 -3.08 6.76 1.94
N PHE A 68 -4.40 6.95 2.00
CA PHE A 68 -5.14 7.85 1.09
C PHE A 68 -6.09 8.84 1.81
N GLY A 69 -5.98 8.98 3.13
CA GLY A 69 -6.70 9.97 3.92
C GLY A 69 -6.21 11.40 3.73
N GLU A 70 -6.98 12.36 4.23
CA GLU A 70 -6.71 13.81 4.08
C GLU A 70 -5.50 14.29 4.89
N ALA A 71 -5.12 13.58 5.94
CA ALA A 71 -3.95 13.90 6.77
C ALA A 71 -2.61 13.57 6.08
N GLY A 72 -2.62 12.98 4.89
CA GLY A 72 -1.43 12.35 4.31
C GLY A 72 -1.08 11.07 5.07
N ALA A 73 -0.50 10.10 4.36
CA ALA A 73 0.04 8.93 5.04
C ALA A 73 1.11 9.40 6.05
N PRO A 74 1.12 8.89 7.30
CA PRO A 74 2.27 9.10 8.17
C PRO A 74 3.52 8.72 7.37
N PRO A 75 4.61 9.51 7.43
CA PRO A 75 5.82 9.15 6.73
C PRO A 75 6.15 7.72 7.14
N LEU A 76 6.19 6.83 6.15
CA LEU A 76 6.72 5.49 6.36
C LEU A 76 8.18 5.72 6.72
N VAL A 77 8.46 5.69 8.03
CA VAL A 77 9.82 5.82 8.56
C VAL A 77 10.58 4.65 7.97
N ASN A 78 11.37 4.94 6.96
CA ASN A 78 12.32 4.00 6.43
C ASN A 78 13.45 4.01 7.44
N LEU A 79 13.54 2.99 8.30
CA LEU A 79 14.60 2.93 9.33
C LEU A 79 16.01 3.00 8.72
N SER A 80 16.12 2.69 7.42
CA SER A 80 17.34 2.84 6.63
C SER A 80 17.70 4.28 6.27
N ASP A 81 16.71 5.19 6.17
CA ASP A 81 16.92 6.58 5.75
C ASP A 81 17.45 7.45 6.90
N ASP A 82 17.29 7.01 8.15
CA ASP A 82 17.81 7.67 9.36
C ASP A 82 19.22 7.17 9.76
N LEU A 83 19.79 6.19 9.03
CA LEU A 83 21.14 5.72 9.31
C LEU A 83 22.16 6.72 8.79
N THR A 84 23.06 7.15 9.67
CA THR A 84 24.27 7.86 9.25
C THR A 84 25.12 6.95 8.36
N PRO A 85 25.98 7.52 7.49
CA PRO A 85 26.88 6.74 6.63
C PRO A 85 27.77 5.75 7.39
N GLU A 86 28.03 6.00 8.68
CA GLU A 86 28.81 5.11 9.54
C GLU A 86 27.97 3.94 10.04
N GLU A 87 26.74 4.18 10.50
CA GLU A 87 25.83 3.13 10.96
C GLU A 87 25.45 2.16 9.82
N GLY A 88 25.30 2.67 8.59
CA GLY A 88 25.07 1.84 7.40
C GLY A 88 26.25 0.90 7.09
N LYS A 89 27.50 1.34 7.32
CA LYS A 89 28.68 0.49 7.17
C LYS A 89 28.75 -0.58 8.26
N MET A 90 28.47 -0.22 9.51
CA MET A 90 28.47 -1.17 10.63
C MET A 90 27.45 -2.29 10.44
N LEU A 91 26.26 -2.00 9.90
CA LEU A 91 25.26 -3.01 9.59
C LEU A 91 25.71 -3.95 8.46
N ALA A 92 26.37 -3.41 7.43
CA ALA A 92 26.88 -4.18 6.31
C ALA A 92 28.02 -5.13 6.69
N GLU A 93 28.80 -4.77 7.71
CA GLU A 93 29.87 -5.63 8.25
C GLU A 93 29.36 -6.70 9.24
N ALA A 94 28.12 -6.56 9.73
CA ALA A 94 27.52 -7.48 10.70
C ALA A 94 26.61 -8.56 10.08
N LEU A 95 26.42 -8.56 8.75
CA LEU A 95 25.67 -9.54 7.95
C LEU A 95 26.62 -10.46 7.17
#